data_AF-A0A1I7THT4-F1
#
_entry.id   AF-A0A1I7THT4-F1
#
_cell.length_a   1.000
_cell.length_b   1.000
_cell.length_c   1.000
_cell.angle_alpha   90.00
_cell.angle_beta   90.00
_cell.angle_gamma   90.00
#
_symmetry.space_group_name_H-M   'P 1'
#
loop_
_entity.id
_entity.type
_entity.pdbx_description
1 polymer ?
#
loop_
_entity_poly.entity_id
_entity_poly.type
_entity_poly.pdbx_seq_one_letter_code
_entity_poly.pdbx_strand_id
1 'polypeptide(L)'
;MESVRTNADFRFFMQWPFGVLMGFQTLFSLISLIVFQFAPFLYEGTSFVLFMLALLLVCSVAHNIIHVFGFHRRVFVIAGRALFIPSTLLVFLTSAVCCIGMSISTLIILIAFIDSLRFSIRLKIVYAILTVTCGILAFACTKILMLLFRAAPNGQIKGLVQVVIEGDRTSKITAAHTTTTTTTTTTTTTTTNFV
;
A
#
# COMPACT_ATOMS: atom_id res chain seq x y z
N MET A 1 25.92 -5.92 21.65
CA MET A 1 24.67 -5.26 21.24
C MET A 1 25.01 -4.30 20.11
N GLU A 2 25.04 -4.79 18.88
CA GLU A 2 25.18 -3.92 17.72
C GLU A 2 23.88 -3.13 17.60
N SER A 3 23.97 -1.81 17.76
CA SER A 3 22.89 -0.91 17.39
C SER A 3 22.60 -1.11 15.92
N VAL A 4 21.57 -1.90 15.60
CA VAL A 4 21.04 -2.08 14.26
C VAL A 4 20.68 -0.69 13.75
N ARG A 5 21.60 -0.09 12.99
CA ARG A 5 21.39 1.20 12.33
C ARG A 5 20.17 1.02 11.46
N THR A 6 19.06 1.58 11.94
CA THR A 6 17.77 1.57 11.26
C THR A 6 17.87 2.65 10.18
N ASN A 7 18.67 2.39 9.16
CA ASN A 7 18.82 3.31 8.05
C ASN A 7 17.49 3.28 7.29
N ALA A 8 16.80 4.41 7.25
CA ALA A 8 15.60 4.57 6.43
C ALA A 8 15.94 4.21 4.97
N ASP A 9 15.30 3.19 4.42
CA ASP A 9 15.59 2.73 3.06
C ASP A 9 14.71 3.46 2.04
N PHE A 10 15.09 4.68 1.72
CA PHE A 10 14.43 5.50 0.71
C PHE A 10 14.55 4.92 -0.71
N ARG A 11 15.41 3.92 -0.93
CA ARG A 11 15.51 3.23 -2.23
C ARG A 11 14.21 2.51 -2.58
N PHE A 12 13.34 2.26 -1.58
CA PHE A 12 11.99 1.74 -1.79
C PHE A 12 11.22 2.50 -2.88
N PHE A 13 11.27 3.83 -2.91
CA PHE A 13 10.56 4.63 -3.92
C PHE A 13 11.07 4.42 -5.35
N MET A 14 12.29 3.90 -5.51
CA MET A 14 12.89 3.57 -6.80
C MET A 14 12.71 2.08 -7.18
N GLN A 15 12.11 1.27 -6.30
CA GLN A 15 11.81 -0.14 -6.58
C GLN A 15 10.51 -0.23 -7.38
N TRP A 16 10.67 -0.35 -8.69
CA TRP A 16 9.56 -0.60 -9.62
C TRP A 16 9.05 -2.05 -9.47
N PRO A 17 7.74 -2.32 -9.63
CA PRO A 17 6.64 -1.38 -9.85
C PRO A 17 6.06 -0.79 -8.55
N PHE A 18 6.19 -1.49 -7.44
CA PHE A 18 5.36 -1.24 -6.25
C PHE A 18 5.70 0.07 -5.52
N GLY A 19 6.99 0.34 -5.28
CA GLY A 19 7.42 1.54 -4.56
C GLY A 19 7.21 2.83 -5.36
N VAL A 20 7.37 2.74 -6.68
CA VAL A 20 7.09 3.86 -7.60
C VAL A 20 5.59 4.19 -7.62
N LEU A 21 4.72 3.19 -7.71
CA LEU A 21 3.26 3.40 -7.70
C LEU A 21 2.76 3.98 -6.37
N MET A 22 3.30 3.54 -5.24
CA MET A 22 2.98 4.12 -3.93
C MET A 22 3.45 5.56 -3.79
N GLY A 23 4.64 5.89 -4.31
CA GLY A 23 5.11 7.27 -4.40
C GLY A 23 4.20 8.15 -5.24
N PHE A 24 3.76 7.65 -6.41
CA PHE A 24 2.78 8.34 -7.24
C PHE A 24 1.46 8.57 -6.52
N GLN A 25 0.95 7.58 -5.79
CA GLN A 25 -0.29 7.71 -5.04
C GLN A 25 -0.20 8.83 -3.98
N THR A 26 0.92 8.93 -3.24
CA THR A 26 1.15 10.01 -2.29
C THR A 26 1.27 11.37 -2.97
N LEU A 27 2.08 11.46 -4.03
CA LEU A 27 2.36 12.73 -4.70
C LEU A 27 1.10 13.30 -5.36
N PHE A 28 0.38 12.48 -6.13
CA PHE A 28 -0.82 12.93 -6.84
C PHE A 28 -1.98 13.24 -5.87
N SER A 29 -2.13 12.51 -4.76
CA SER A 29 -3.16 12.85 -3.76
C SER A 29 -2.88 14.19 -3.09
N LEU A 30 -1.62 14.51 -2.78
CA LEU A 30 -1.22 15.81 -2.27
C LEU A 30 -1.47 16.93 -3.29
N ILE A 31 -1.06 16.73 -4.55
CA ILE A 31 -1.29 17.69 -5.64
C ILE A 31 -2.80 17.94 -5.80
N SER A 32 -3.64 16.91 -5.80
CA SER A 32 -5.09 17.07 -5.93
C SER A 32 -5.70 17.89 -4.78
N LEU A 33 -5.25 17.70 -3.54
CA LEU A 33 -5.71 18.49 -2.39
C LEU A 33 -5.28 19.97 -2.52
N ILE A 34 -4.06 20.23 -2.99
CA ILE A 34 -3.58 21.60 -3.25
C ILE A 34 -4.40 22.26 -4.36
N VAL A 35 -4.67 21.54 -5.45
CA VAL A 35 -5.48 22.02 -6.58
C VAL A 35 -6.90 22.35 -6.13
N PHE A 36 -7.47 21.55 -5.23
CA PHE A 36 -8.78 21.81 -4.63
C PHE A 36 -8.87 23.16 -3.92
N GLN A 37 -7.79 23.62 -3.28
CA GLN A 37 -7.76 24.90 -2.58
C GLN A 37 -7.87 26.11 -3.52
N PHE A 38 -7.52 25.93 -4.80
CA PHE A 38 -7.68 26.96 -5.83
C PHE A 38 -9.07 26.98 -6.47
N ALA A 39 -9.96 26.04 -6.11
CA ALA A 39 -11.34 26.03 -6.58
C ALA A 39 -12.11 27.19 -5.93
N PRO A 40 -12.67 28.12 -6.70
CA PRO A 40 -13.41 29.25 -6.12
C PRO A 40 -14.80 28.87 -5.63
N PHE A 41 -15.34 27.76 -6.12
CA PHE A 41 -16.63 27.20 -5.71
C PHE A 41 -16.56 25.68 -5.71
N LEU A 42 -17.22 25.06 -4.73
CA LEU A 42 -17.30 23.61 -4.57
C LEU A 42 -18.69 23.13 -4.98
N TYR A 43 -18.75 22.16 -5.89
CA TYR A 43 -20.01 21.51 -6.25
C TYR A 43 -20.45 20.53 -5.17
N GLU A 44 -21.75 20.22 -5.14
CA GLU A 44 -22.29 19.19 -4.27
C GLU A 44 -21.61 17.83 -4.55
N GLY A 45 -21.31 17.08 -3.49
CA GLY A 45 -20.59 15.81 -3.57
C GLY A 45 -19.06 15.93 -3.61
N THR A 46 -18.48 17.11 -3.83
CA THR A 46 -17.01 17.29 -3.79
C THR A 46 -16.38 17.05 -2.41
N SER A 47 -17.17 17.17 -1.34
CA SER A 47 -16.75 16.82 0.03
C SER A 47 -16.38 15.35 0.19
N PHE A 48 -17.09 14.45 -0.48
CA PHE A 48 -16.74 13.02 -0.53
C PHE A 48 -15.37 12.82 -1.20
N VAL A 49 -15.09 13.59 -2.26
CA VAL A 49 -13.82 13.50 -2.98
C VAL A 49 -12.67 14.02 -2.14
N LEU A 50 -12.85 15.14 -1.44
CA LEU A 50 -11.88 15.68 -0.49
C LEU A 50 -11.58 14.66 0.62
N PHE A 51 -12.62 14.02 1.18
CA PHE A 51 -12.45 12.97 2.17
C PHE A 51 -11.66 11.78 1.62
N MET A 52 -12.00 11.30 0.41
CA MET A 52 -11.29 10.17 -0.21
C MET A 52 -9.84 10.50 -0.56
N LEU A 53 -9.55 11.72 -1.04
CA LEU A 53 -8.19 12.18 -1.30
C LEU A 53 -7.36 12.28 -0.01
N ALA A 54 -7.95 12.82 1.06
CA ALA A 54 -7.30 12.91 2.37
C ALA A 54 -7.05 11.52 2.97
N LEU A 55 -8.05 10.63 2.91
CA LEU A 55 -7.92 9.24 3.35
C LEU A 55 -6.81 8.52 2.56
N LEU A 56 -6.80 8.68 1.24
CA LEU A 56 -5.78 8.10 0.37
C LEU A 56 -4.38 8.60 0.71
N LEU A 57 -4.22 9.90 0.98
CA LEU A 57 -2.96 10.50 1.36
C LEU A 57 -2.48 9.94 2.71
N VAL A 58 -3.34 9.95 3.73
CA VAL A 58 -3.01 9.44 5.08
C VAL A 58 -2.63 7.97 5.02
N CYS A 59 -3.44 7.14 4.34
CA CYS A 59 -3.13 5.73 4.16
C CYS A 59 -1.81 5.56 3.39
N SER A 60 -1.59 6.28 2.28
CA SER A 60 -0.38 6.15 1.46
C SER A 60 0.88 6.55 2.24
N VAL A 61 0.83 7.63 3.03
CA VAL A 61 1.92 8.04 3.93
C VAL A 61 2.18 6.97 5.00
N ALA A 62 1.13 6.45 5.64
CA ALA A 62 1.28 5.40 6.65
C ALA A 62 1.95 4.14 6.08
N HIS A 63 1.55 3.70 4.88
CA HIS A 63 2.18 2.56 4.23
C HIS A 63 3.63 2.84 3.82
N ASN A 64 3.92 4.03 3.31
CA ASN A 64 5.30 4.43 2.98
C ASN A 64 6.20 4.43 4.22
N ILE A 65 5.70 4.90 5.37
CA ILE A 65 6.42 4.83 6.65
C ILE A 65 6.73 3.37 7.00
N ILE A 66 5.75 2.48 6.95
CA ILE A 66 5.93 1.04 7.25
C ILE A 66 6.99 0.40 6.33
N HIS A 67 7.02 0.78 5.05
CA HIS A 67 7.99 0.25 4.10
C HIS A 67 9.39 0.86 4.26
N VAL A 68 9.53 2.18 4.43
CA VAL A 68 10.82 2.89 4.59
C VAL A 68 11.53 2.49 5.88
N PHE A 69 10.79 2.28 6.97
CA PHE A 69 11.36 1.79 8.23
C PHE A 69 11.57 0.27 8.27
N GLY A 70 11.13 -0.46 7.24
CA GLY A 70 11.28 -1.90 7.16
C GLY A 70 10.47 -2.66 8.21
N PHE A 71 9.42 -2.06 8.78
CA PHE A 71 8.57 -2.71 9.80
C PHE A 71 7.86 -3.94 9.26
N HIS A 72 7.65 -4.03 7.95
CA HIS A 72 7.14 -5.21 7.27
C HIS A 72 8.04 -6.46 7.40
N ARG A 73 9.33 -6.31 7.75
CA ARG A 73 10.27 -7.43 7.94
C ARG A 73 10.45 -7.84 9.40
N ARG A 74 9.92 -7.06 10.35
CA ARG A 74 10.17 -7.22 11.78
C ARG A 74 9.00 -7.92 12.46
N VAL A 75 9.31 -8.89 13.31
CA VAL A 75 8.37 -9.46 14.29
C VAL A 75 8.63 -8.74 15.60
N PHE A 76 7.62 -8.03 16.11
CA PHE A 76 7.72 -7.33 17.38
C PHE A 76 7.30 -8.28 18.49
N VAL A 77 8.09 -8.43 19.55
CA VAL A 77 7.67 -9.18 20.73
C VAL A 77 7.16 -8.17 21.75
N ILE A 78 5.83 -8.13 21.95
CA ILE A 78 5.18 -7.23 22.91
C ILE A 78 4.43 -8.12 23.92
N ALA A 79 4.73 -7.95 25.21
CA ALA A 79 4.11 -8.71 26.30
C ALA A 79 4.16 -10.25 26.09
N GLY A 80 5.30 -10.76 25.62
CA GLY A 80 5.51 -12.20 25.39
C GLY A 80 4.79 -12.79 24.16
N ARG A 81 4.10 -11.96 23.36
CA ARG A 81 3.46 -12.37 22.11
C ARG A 81 4.20 -11.78 20.90
N ALA A 82 4.42 -12.61 19.88
CA ALA A 82 4.95 -12.17 18.60
C ALA A 82 3.84 -11.48 17.79
N LEU A 83 3.99 -10.17 17.58
CA LEU A 83 3.16 -9.34 16.72
C LEU A 83 3.83 -9.21 15.36
N PHE A 84 3.22 -9.79 14.34
CA PHE A 84 3.60 -9.60 12.95
C PHE A 84 2.58 -8.68 12.28
N ILE A 85 3.04 -7.62 11.62
CA ILE A 85 2.18 -6.67 10.91
C ILE A 85 2.05 -7.16 9.46
N PRO A 86 0.88 -7.65 9.01
CA PRO A 86 0.67 -8.10 7.64
C PRO A 86 0.51 -6.88 6.72
N SER A 87 1.62 -6.18 6.46
CA SER A 87 1.69 -4.93 5.69
C SER A 87 1.07 -5.06 4.30
N THR A 88 1.26 -6.20 3.64
CA THR A 88 0.74 -6.48 2.30
C THR A 88 -0.78 -6.68 2.27
N LEU A 89 -1.36 -7.31 3.30
CA LEU A 89 -2.81 -7.41 3.44
C LEU A 89 -3.44 -6.04 3.76
N LEU A 90 -2.78 -5.24 4.59
CA LEU A 90 -3.23 -3.86 4.88
C LEU A 90 -3.22 -3.00 3.61
N VAL A 91 -2.15 -3.04 2.82
CA VAL A 91 -2.09 -2.34 1.52
C VAL A 91 -3.19 -2.88 0.59
N PHE A 92 -3.41 -4.19 0.51
CA PHE A 92 -4.48 -4.75 -0.33
C PHE A 92 -5.85 -4.21 0.03
N LEU A 93 -6.22 -4.28 1.31
CA LEU A 93 -7.55 -3.89 1.78
C LEU A 93 -7.77 -2.39 1.61
N THR A 94 -6.77 -1.58 2.00
CA THR A 94 -6.84 -0.13 1.88
C THR A 94 -6.88 0.30 0.41
N SER A 95 -6.06 -0.29 -0.46
CA SER A 95 -6.09 -0.03 -1.91
C SER A 95 -7.41 -0.48 -2.54
N ALA A 96 -8.05 -1.56 -2.07
CA ALA A 96 -9.36 -2.00 -2.59
C ALA A 96 -10.47 -0.98 -2.26
N VAL A 97 -10.55 -0.55 -1.00
CA VAL A 97 -11.53 0.46 -0.56
C VAL A 97 -11.28 1.79 -1.26
N CYS A 98 -10.02 2.23 -1.31
CA CYS A 98 -9.61 3.45 -1.97
C CYS A 98 -9.84 3.39 -3.49
N CYS A 99 -9.66 2.23 -4.13
CA CYS A 99 -9.93 2.06 -5.56
C CYS A 99 -11.39 2.38 -5.88
N ILE A 100 -12.33 1.76 -5.15
CA ILE A 100 -13.76 1.99 -5.33
C ILE A 100 -14.11 3.45 -5.04
N GLY A 101 -13.61 3.99 -3.91
CA GLY A 101 -13.85 5.38 -3.53
C GLY A 101 -13.31 6.39 -4.55
N MET A 102 -12.12 6.16 -5.09
CA MET A 102 -11.50 7.02 -6.11
C MET A 102 -12.17 6.88 -7.47
N SER A 103 -12.69 5.71 -7.84
CA SER A 103 -13.51 5.54 -9.05
C SER A 103 -14.79 6.38 -8.97
N ILE A 104 -15.52 6.31 -7.84
CA ILE A 104 -16.70 7.15 -7.61
C ILE A 104 -16.32 8.63 -7.62
N SER A 105 -15.23 8.99 -6.94
CA SER A 105 -14.73 10.37 -6.89
C SER A 105 -14.40 10.93 -8.27
N THR A 106 -13.83 10.10 -9.16
CA THR A 106 -13.51 10.50 -10.53
C THR A 106 -14.79 10.81 -11.31
N LEU A 107 -15.86 10.03 -11.14
CA LEU A 107 -17.15 10.29 -11.77
C LEU A 107 -17.79 11.58 -11.24
N ILE A 108 -17.73 11.84 -9.94
CA ILE A 108 -18.25 13.08 -9.33
C ILE A 108 -17.52 14.30 -9.90
N ILE A 109 -16.18 14.26 -9.96
CA ILE A 109 -15.40 15.37 -10.53
C ILE A 109 -15.65 15.52 -12.03
N LEU A 110 -15.87 14.42 -12.76
CA LEU A 110 -16.19 14.49 -14.19
C LEU A 110 -17.52 15.22 -14.43
N ILE A 111 -18.55 14.95 -13.62
CA ILE A 111 -19.83 15.66 -13.67
C ILE A 111 -19.62 17.14 -13.32
N ALA A 112 -18.88 17.41 -12.25
CA ALA A 112 -18.52 18.77 -11.85
C ALA A 112 -17.72 19.53 -12.93
N PHE A 113 -16.87 18.83 -13.67
CA PHE A 113 -16.15 19.40 -14.81
C PHE A 113 -17.10 19.75 -15.96
N ILE A 114 -18.04 18.88 -16.30
CA ILE A 114 -19.03 19.17 -17.36
C ILE A 114 -19.87 20.39 -16.97
N ASP A 115 -20.31 20.48 -15.72
CA ASP A 115 -21.08 21.63 -15.25
C ASP A 115 -20.23 22.91 -15.19
N SER A 116 -18.94 22.79 -14.89
CA SER A 116 -17.99 23.91 -14.90
C SER A 116 -17.86 24.62 -16.24
N LEU A 117 -18.19 23.95 -17.35
CA LEU A 117 -18.08 24.51 -18.69
C LEU A 117 -18.96 25.76 -18.89
N ARG A 118 -20.00 25.92 -18.07
CA ARG A 118 -20.89 27.09 -18.06
C ARG A 118 -20.32 28.30 -17.33
N PHE A 119 -19.27 28.11 -16.54
CA PHE A 119 -18.73 29.12 -15.62
C PHE A 119 -17.36 29.67 -16.06
N SER A 120 -16.65 30.37 -15.16
CA SER A 120 -15.36 31.02 -15.41
C SER A 120 -14.25 30.03 -15.78
N ILE A 121 -13.30 30.49 -16.61
CA ILE A 121 -12.15 29.70 -17.11
C ILE A 121 -11.33 29.08 -15.96
N ARG A 122 -11.13 29.81 -14.86
CA ARG A 122 -10.42 29.30 -13.67
C ARG A 122 -11.03 28.00 -13.14
N LEU A 123 -12.36 27.93 -13.06
CA LEU A 123 -13.08 26.77 -12.54
C LEU A 123 -12.92 25.57 -13.49
N LYS A 124 -13.00 25.81 -14.80
CA LYS A 124 -12.75 24.78 -15.83
C LYS A 124 -11.37 24.15 -15.71
N ILE A 125 -10.34 24.97 -15.54
CA ILE A 125 -8.95 24.49 -15.42
C ILE A 125 -8.77 23.64 -14.16
N VAL A 126 -9.30 24.11 -13.01
CA VAL A 126 -9.19 23.39 -11.74
C VAL A 126 -9.85 22.01 -11.84
N TYR A 127 -11.11 21.94 -12.27
CA TYR A 127 -11.83 20.66 -12.37
C TYR A 127 -11.28 19.76 -13.49
N ALA A 128 -10.71 20.31 -14.56
CA ALA A 128 -10.00 19.50 -15.58
C ALA A 128 -8.78 18.79 -14.99
N ILE A 129 -7.91 19.54 -14.29
CA ILE A 129 -6.73 18.97 -13.63
C ILE A 129 -7.15 17.95 -12.57
N LEU A 130 -8.20 18.27 -11.81
CA LEU A 130 -8.72 17.39 -10.76
C LEU A 130 -9.28 16.08 -11.32
N THR A 131 -9.93 16.12 -12.50
CA THR A 131 -10.44 14.93 -13.18
C THR A 131 -9.30 14.02 -13.60
N VAL A 132 -8.26 14.58 -14.24
CA VAL A 132 -7.08 13.84 -14.71
C VAL A 132 -6.33 13.23 -13.53
N THR A 133 -6.05 14.02 -12.49
CA THR A 133 -5.31 13.55 -11.31
C THR A 133 -6.07 12.48 -10.53
N CYS A 134 -7.39 12.59 -10.38
CA CYS A 134 -8.21 11.54 -9.76
C CYS A 134 -8.27 10.26 -10.60
N GLY A 135 -8.34 10.38 -11.93
CA GLY A 135 -8.25 9.23 -12.84
C GLY A 135 -6.90 8.50 -12.73
N ILE A 136 -5.79 9.23 -12.65
CA ILE A 136 -4.45 8.68 -12.43
C ILE A 136 -4.39 7.94 -11.07
N LEU A 137 -4.94 8.52 -10.01
CA LEU A 137 -4.98 7.90 -8.69
C LEU A 137 -5.83 6.61 -8.68
N ALA A 138 -6.98 6.60 -9.34
CA ALA A 138 -7.81 5.40 -9.48
C ALA A 138 -7.07 4.29 -10.26
N PHE A 139 -6.38 4.66 -11.34
CA PHE A 139 -5.53 3.74 -12.09
C PHE A 139 -4.37 3.18 -11.24
N ALA A 140 -3.68 4.04 -10.49
CA ALA A 140 -2.59 3.61 -9.59
C ALA A 140 -3.10 2.62 -8.53
N CYS A 141 -4.23 2.91 -7.89
CA CYS A 141 -4.86 2.01 -6.92
C CYS A 141 -5.22 0.66 -7.56
N THR A 142 -5.79 0.68 -8.76
CA THR A 142 -6.16 -0.53 -9.51
C THR A 142 -4.93 -1.38 -9.85
N LYS A 143 -3.84 -0.73 -10.29
CA LYS A 143 -2.59 -1.42 -10.60
C LYS A 143 -1.95 -2.04 -9.36
N ILE A 144 -1.93 -1.34 -8.24
CA ILE A 144 -1.46 -1.89 -6.96
C ILE A 144 -2.29 -3.11 -6.58
N LEU A 145 -3.62 -3.02 -6.67
CA LEU A 145 -4.53 -4.12 -6.35
C LEU A 145 -4.27 -5.34 -7.24
N MET A 146 -4.11 -5.14 -8.55
CA MET A 146 -3.80 -6.20 -9.52
C MET A 146 -2.46 -6.88 -9.21
N LEU A 147 -1.43 -6.10 -8.91
CA LEU A 147 -0.10 -6.63 -8.57
C LEU A 147 -0.16 -7.46 -7.29
N LEU A 148 -0.87 -7.00 -6.26
CA LEU A 148 -1.05 -7.75 -5.01
C LEU A 148 -1.89 -9.01 -5.19
N PHE A 149 -2.93 -8.96 -6.03
CA PHE A 149 -3.74 -10.14 -6.32
C PHE A 149 -2.94 -11.21 -7.04
N ARG A 150 -2.06 -10.82 -7.99
CA ARG A 150 -1.13 -11.75 -8.66
C ARG A 150 -0.08 -12.31 -7.72
N ALA A 151 0.31 -11.56 -6.69
CA ALA A 151 1.22 -12.01 -5.65
C ALA A 151 0.57 -12.99 -4.64
N ALA A 152 -0.75 -13.18 -4.67
CA ALA A 152 -1.46 -14.05 -3.74
C ALA A 152 -1.16 -15.54 -4.02
N PRO A 153 -0.60 -16.29 -3.06
CA PRO A 153 -0.44 -17.73 -3.22
C PRO A 153 -1.83 -18.40 -3.29
N ASN A 154 -2.08 -19.19 -4.33
CA ASN A 154 -3.37 -19.85 -4.61
C ASN A 154 -4.58 -18.93 -4.82
N GLY A 155 -4.38 -17.63 -5.07
CA GLY A 155 -5.49 -16.68 -5.23
C GLY A 155 -6.30 -16.44 -3.95
N GLN A 156 -5.84 -16.96 -2.80
CA GLN A 156 -6.49 -16.77 -1.52
C GLN A 156 -5.96 -15.49 -0.86
N ILE A 157 -6.84 -14.53 -0.58
CA ILE A 157 -6.51 -13.25 0.08
C ILE A 157 -5.85 -13.48 1.45
N LYS A 158 -6.22 -14.57 2.15
CA LYS A 158 -5.61 -14.97 3.43
C LYS A 158 -4.11 -15.32 3.29
N GLY A 159 -3.67 -15.73 2.10
CA GLY A 159 -2.28 -16.03 1.80
C GLY A 159 -1.38 -14.79 1.77
N LEU A 160 -1.93 -13.58 1.58
CA LEU A 160 -1.15 -12.34 1.62
C LEU A 160 -0.57 -12.06 3.01
N VAL A 161 -1.18 -12.60 4.08
CA VAL A 161 -0.68 -12.44 5.46
C VAL A 161 0.77 -12.91 5.61
N GLN A 162 1.20 -13.88 4.79
CA GLN A 162 2.53 -14.47 4.87
C GLN A 162 3.49 -13.97 3.78
N VAL A 163 3.02 -13.08 2.90
CA VAL A 163 3.81 -12.55 1.78
C VAL A 163 4.35 -11.18 2.14
N VAL A 164 5.65 -11.00 1.98
CA VAL A 164 6.35 -9.73 2.06
C VAL A 164 6.70 -9.28 0.64
N ILE A 165 6.33 -8.06 0.27
CA ILE A 165 6.64 -7.48 -1.03
C ILE A 165 7.89 -6.60 -0.89
N GLU A 166 8.97 -6.99 -1.55
CA GLU A 166 10.21 -6.22 -1.70
C GLU A 166 10.38 -5.81 -3.16
N GLY A 167 9.64 -4.77 -3.59
CA GLY A 167 9.71 -4.27 -4.95
C GLY A 167 9.20 -5.30 -5.97
N ASP A 168 10.12 -5.97 -6.66
CA ASP A 168 9.87 -6.97 -7.70
C ASP A 168 9.82 -8.42 -7.17
N ARG A 169 10.31 -8.68 -5.95
CA ARG A 169 10.32 -10.03 -5.35
C ARG A 169 9.34 -10.13 -4.19
N THR A 170 8.52 -11.17 -4.23
CA THR A 170 7.67 -11.59 -3.12
C THR A 170 8.38 -12.67 -2.32
N SER A 171 8.74 -12.38 -1.07
CA SER A 171 9.28 -13.39 -0.15
C SER A 171 8.16 -13.89 0.76
N LYS A 172 8.04 -15.21 0.91
CA LYS A 172 7.21 -15.75 1.99
C LYS A 172 8.00 -15.57 3.28
N ILE A 173 7.33 -15.13 4.33
CA ILE A 173 7.87 -15.27 5.68
C ILE A 173 7.79 -16.75 6.00
N THR A 174 8.86 -17.48 5.68
CA THR A 174 9.17 -18.71 6.40
C THR A 174 9.29 -18.28 7.84
N ALA A 175 8.46 -18.82 8.73
CA ALA A 175 8.55 -18.62 10.17
C ALA A 175 9.89 -19.21 10.68
N ALA A 176 11.00 -18.58 10.34
CA ALA A 176 12.33 -18.87 10.84
C ALA A 176 12.62 -17.91 11.98
N HIS A 177 11.79 -17.96 13.02
CA HIS A 177 12.12 -17.59 14.40
C HIS A 177 11.02 -18.04 15.38
N THR A 178 10.53 -19.27 15.19
CA THR A 178 10.27 -20.10 16.37
C THR A 178 11.58 -20.84 16.62
N THR A 179 12.44 -20.29 17.47
CA THR A 179 13.49 -21.10 18.09
C THR A 179 12.79 -22.07 19.03
N THR A 180 12.14 -23.09 18.48
CA THR A 180 11.93 -24.33 19.20
C THR A 180 13.30 -24.97 19.22
N THR A 181 13.97 -24.90 20.36
CA THR A 181 15.10 -25.77 20.67
C THR A 181 14.58 -27.20 20.68
N THR A 182 14.40 -27.80 19.51
CA THR A 182 14.24 -29.23 19.39
C THR A 182 15.64 -29.79 19.56
N THR A 183 15.98 -30.13 20.80
CA THR A 183 17.12 -31.00 21.10
C THR A 183 16.84 -32.32 20.39
N THR A 184 17.33 -32.46 19.16
CA THR A 184 17.32 -33.74 18.46
C THR A 184 18.35 -34.62 19.13
N THR A 185 17.92 -35.40 20.11
CA THR A 185 18.72 -36.50 20.67
C THR A 185 18.90 -37.52 19.55
N THR A 186 20.09 -37.53 18.95
CA THR A 186 20.49 -38.54 17.97
C THR A 186 20.64 -39.88 18.69
N THR A 187 19.60 -40.73 18.65
CA THR A 187 19.74 -42.13 19.04
C THR A 187 20.38 -42.88 17.88
N THR A 188 21.70 -43.05 17.93
CA THR A 188 22.46 -43.89 17.01
C THR A 188 22.17 -45.36 17.29
N THR A 189 21.29 -45.99 16.51
CA THR A 189 21.10 -47.44 16.53
C THR A 189 22.14 -48.07 15.60
N THR A 190 23.24 -48.56 16.18
CA THR A 190 24.26 -49.33 15.46
C THR A 190 23.76 -50.76 15.24
N THR A 191 23.34 -51.10 14.02
CA THR A 191 23.13 -52.50 13.62
C THR A 191 24.44 -53.07 13.09
N THR A 192 25.13 -53.82 13.93
CA THR A 192 26.25 -54.69 13.55
C THR A 192 25.70 -55.97 12.91
N ASN A 193 25.85 -56.14 11.60
CA ASN A 193 25.68 -57.45 10.98
C ASN A 193 26.99 -58.23 11.14
N PHE A 194 26.94 -59.26 11.97
CA PHE A 194 27.94 -60.31 12.05
C PHE A 194 27.51 -61.48 11.15
N VAL A 195 28.50 -61.98 10.39
CA VAL A 195 28.57 -63.23 9.60
C VAL A 195 27.86 -63.20 8.24
#